data_AF-A0A2H5YY99-F1
#
_entry.id   AF-A0A2H5YY99-F1
#
_cell.length_a   1.000
_cell.length_b   1.000
_cell.length_c   1.000
_cell.angle_alpha   90.00
_cell.angle_beta   90.00
_cell.angle_gamma   90.00
#
_symmetry.space_group_name_H-M   'P 1'
#
loop_
_entity.id
_entity.type
_entity.pdbx_description
1 polymer ?
#
loop_
_entity_poly.entity_id
_entity_poly.type
_entity_poly.pdbx_seq_one_letter_code
_entity_poly.pdbx_strand_id
1 'polypeptide(L)'
;MARYLDLPWLHYASWQYDKVLDQHGELIGFALYAAYTANERALLALAVIDEAFSTPGTEVLLVWGEDGGARSGPWIERHEPVAVRATVQPAPISQAARDYRFRLRGR
;
A
#
# COMPACT_ATOMS: atom_id res chain seq x y z
N MET A 1 12.71 8.69 12.77
CA MET A 1 11.63 9.49 12.16
C MET A 1 11.17 8.76 10.92
N ALA A 2 9.87 8.71 10.63
CA ALA A 2 9.34 8.01 9.45
C ALA A 2 9.67 8.76 8.15
N ARG A 3 9.69 8.04 7.01
CA ARG A 3 9.76 8.63 5.67
C ARG A 3 8.62 9.62 5.46
N TYR A 4 8.93 10.79 4.90
CA TYR A 4 7.95 11.80 4.50
C TYR A 4 7.00 11.28 3.42
N LEU A 5 5.71 11.60 3.55
CA LEU A 5 4.64 11.20 2.63
C LEU A 5 4.41 12.35 1.64
N ASP A 6 4.91 12.22 0.41
CA ASP A 6 4.67 13.22 -0.63
C ASP A 6 3.30 13.01 -1.28
N LEU A 7 2.36 13.92 -1.01
CA LEU A 7 0.98 13.77 -1.46
C LEU A 7 0.77 14.50 -2.79
N PRO A 8 0.00 13.92 -3.75
CA PRO A 8 -0.79 12.70 -3.61
C PRO A 8 -0.05 11.42 -4.02
N TRP A 9 1.16 11.53 -4.55
CA TRP A 9 1.89 10.41 -5.14
C TRP A 9 3.14 10.06 -4.33
N LEU A 10 3.10 8.93 -3.63
CA LEU A 10 4.07 8.57 -2.59
C LEU A 10 5.28 7.79 -3.15
N HIS A 11 5.52 7.88 -4.46
CA HIS A 11 6.51 7.05 -5.14
C HIS A 11 7.92 7.66 -4.99
N TYR A 12 8.90 6.87 -4.55
CA TYR A 12 10.27 7.35 -4.29
C TYR A 12 11.38 6.52 -4.95
N ALA A 13 11.05 5.41 -5.59
CA ALA A 13 11.99 4.56 -6.32
C ALA A 13 11.33 4.02 -7.57
N SER A 14 12.06 3.75 -8.66
CA SER A 14 11.47 3.21 -9.90
C SER A 14 10.68 1.92 -9.69
N TRP A 15 11.11 1.12 -8.72
CA TRP A 15 10.45 -0.12 -8.31
C TRP A 15 10.30 -0.12 -6.79
N GLN A 16 9.08 0.08 -6.32
CA GLN A 16 8.77 0.08 -4.89
C GLN A 16 8.28 -1.30 -4.46
N TYR A 17 8.81 -1.77 -3.33
CA TYR A 17 8.44 -3.03 -2.70
C TYR A 17 8.39 -2.83 -1.20
N ASP A 18 7.27 -2.32 -0.72
CA ASP A 18 7.02 -2.13 0.71
C ASP A 18 6.48 -3.43 1.29
N LYS A 19 7.07 -3.90 2.39
CA LYS A 19 6.64 -5.17 3.00
C LYS A 19 5.23 -5.04 3.55
N VAL A 20 4.41 -6.05 3.32
CA VAL A 20 3.14 -6.24 4.03
C VAL A 20 3.31 -7.43 4.97
N LEU A 21 3.06 -7.21 6.25
CA LEU A 21 3.18 -8.19 7.32
C LEU A 21 1.80 -8.50 7.90
N ASP A 22 1.65 -9.70 8.46
CA ASP A 22 0.51 -10.02 9.31
C ASP A 22 0.64 -9.35 10.70
N GLN A 23 -0.32 -9.64 11.59
CA GLN A 23 -0.33 -9.11 12.96
C GLN A 23 0.78 -9.69 13.86
N HIS A 24 1.42 -10.78 13.45
CA HIS A 24 2.52 -11.43 14.14
C HIS A 24 3.90 -10.97 13.63
N GLY A 25 3.93 -10.18 12.55
CA GLY A 25 5.14 -9.67 11.93
C GLY A 25 5.69 -10.56 10.80
N GLU A 26 4.96 -11.59 10.39
CA GLU A 26 5.35 -12.47 9.29
C GLU A 26 5.10 -11.80 7.94
N LEU A 27 6.03 -11.97 7.00
CA LEU A 27 5.92 -11.40 5.66
C LEU A 27 4.85 -12.14 4.85
N ILE A 28 3.81 -11.44 4.44
CA ILE A 28 2.68 -12.00 3.67
C ILE A 28 2.55 -11.40 2.26
N GLY A 29 3.35 -10.40 1.91
CA GLY A 29 3.33 -9.83 0.57
C GLY A 29 4.03 -8.48 0.45
N PHE A 30 3.74 -7.79 -0.65
CA PHE A 30 4.34 -6.50 -0.98
C PHE A 30 3.32 -5.51 -1.54
N ALA A 31 3.41 -4.27 -1.07
CA ALA A 31 2.79 -3.11 -1.70
C ALA A 31 3.73 -2.54 -2.76
N LEU A 32 3.17 -2.29 -3.94
CA LEU A 32 3.92 -1.92 -5.14
C LEU A 32 3.67 -0.47 -5.57
N TYR A 33 2.61 0.14 -5.02
CA TYR A 33 2.22 1.49 -5.36
C TYR A 33 1.39 2.10 -4.23
N ALA A 34 1.72 3.31 -3.80
CA ALA A 34 0.97 4.03 -2.78
C ALA A 34 0.61 5.44 -3.23
N ALA A 35 -0.59 5.89 -2.88
CA ALA A 35 -1.11 7.20 -3.22
C ALA A 35 -2.14 7.66 -2.19
N TYR A 36 -2.25 8.97 -1.99
CA TYR A 36 -3.44 9.56 -1.40
C TYR A 36 -4.47 9.82 -2.50
N THR A 37 -5.71 9.40 -2.26
CA THR A 37 -6.84 9.72 -3.14
C THR A 37 -7.83 10.63 -2.43
N ALA A 38 -8.12 11.77 -3.04
CA ALA A 38 -9.12 12.71 -2.51
C ALA A 38 -10.54 12.12 -2.55
N ASN A 39 -10.82 11.18 -3.47
CA ASN A 39 -12.14 10.56 -3.60
C ASN A 39 -12.47 9.67 -2.41
N GLU A 40 -11.48 8.90 -1.92
CA GLU A 40 -11.64 8.04 -0.74
C GLU A 40 -11.18 8.74 0.56
N ARG A 41 -10.59 9.94 0.44
CA ARG A 41 -9.96 10.71 1.55
C ARG A 41 -9.00 9.86 2.38
N ALA A 42 -8.25 9.00 1.70
CA ALA A 42 -7.41 7.99 2.34
C ALA A 42 -6.11 7.79 1.56
N LEU A 43 -5.08 7.35 2.30
CA LEU A 43 -3.90 6.73 1.73
C LEU A 43 -4.25 5.29 1.36
N LEU A 44 -3.97 4.94 0.12
CA LEU A 44 -4.17 3.60 -0.43
C LEU A 44 -2.85 3.06 -0.92
N ALA A 45 -2.68 1.75 -0.79
CA ALA A 45 -1.61 1.01 -1.43
C ALA A 45 -2.21 -0.14 -2.26
N LEU A 46 -1.68 -0.35 -3.46
CA LEU A 46 -1.95 -1.54 -4.23
C LEU A 46 -0.91 -2.59 -3.86
N ALA A 47 -1.39 -3.74 -3.36
CA ALA A 47 -0.54 -4.80 -2.87
C ALA A 47 -0.92 -6.16 -3.47
N VAL A 48 0.08 -7.03 -3.54
CA VAL A 48 -0.09 -8.46 -3.77
C VAL A 48 0.28 -9.16 -2.47
N ILE A 49 -0.68 -9.88 -1.88
CA ILE A 49 -0.53 -10.57 -0.60
C ILE A 49 -1.03 -12.01 -0.72
N ASP A 50 -0.64 -12.85 0.24
CA ASP A 50 -1.12 -14.21 0.37
C ASP A 50 -2.67 -14.25 0.45
N GLU A 51 -3.27 -15.20 -0.27
CA GLU A 51 -4.71 -15.39 -0.38
C GLU A 51 -5.37 -15.56 1.00
N ALA A 52 -4.69 -16.21 1.95
CA ALA A 52 -5.18 -16.41 3.31
C ALA A 52 -5.49 -15.09 4.05
N PHE A 53 -4.86 -13.98 3.63
CA PHE A 53 -5.03 -12.65 4.22
C PHE A 53 -5.81 -11.68 3.32
N SER A 54 -6.26 -12.14 2.14
CA SER A 54 -6.84 -11.28 1.08
C SER A 54 -8.31 -10.87 1.29
N THR A 55 -8.96 -11.34 2.36
CA THR A 55 -10.35 -11.01 2.65
C THR A 55 -10.49 -9.53 3.03
N PRO A 56 -11.41 -8.75 2.42
CA PRO A 56 -11.67 -7.37 2.83
C PRO A 56 -12.04 -7.26 4.31
N GLY A 57 -11.43 -6.30 5.01
CA GLY A 57 -11.56 -6.14 6.46
C GLY A 57 -10.41 -6.75 7.27
N THR A 58 -9.59 -7.62 6.69
CA THR A 58 -8.37 -8.13 7.36
C THR A 58 -7.41 -6.98 7.67
N GLU A 59 -6.96 -6.88 8.92
CA GLU A 59 -5.93 -5.92 9.31
C GLU A 59 -4.54 -6.48 9.01
N VAL A 60 -3.67 -5.64 8.45
CA VAL A 60 -2.26 -5.96 8.12
C VAL A 60 -1.36 -4.79 8.51
N LEU A 61 -0.04 -5.01 8.48
CA LEU A 61 0.96 -3.96 8.71
C LEU A 61 1.74 -3.71 7.42
N LEU A 62 1.70 -2.49 6.90
CA LEU A 62 2.56 -2.04 5.81
C LEU A 62 3.81 -1.39 6.38
N VAL A 63 5.00 -1.85 6.00
CA VAL A 63 6.26 -1.25 6.41
C VAL A 63 6.59 -0.09 5.47
N TRP A 64 6.51 1.14 5.97
CA TRP A 64 6.74 2.36 5.22
C TRP A 64 8.15 2.90 5.43
N GLY A 65 8.88 3.11 4.34
CA GLY A 65 10.26 3.59 4.34
C GLY A 65 11.29 2.46 4.23
N GLU A 66 12.56 2.86 4.13
CA GLU A 66 13.71 1.97 4.03
C GLU A 66 14.73 2.23 5.14
N ASP A 67 15.57 1.23 5.39
CA ASP A 67 16.63 1.29 6.39
C ASP A 67 17.65 2.40 6.06
N GLY A 68 17.78 3.39 6.95
CA GLY A 68 18.69 4.53 6.84
C GLY A 68 18.35 5.62 5.81
N GLY A 69 17.32 5.42 4.98
CA GLY A 69 16.75 6.45 4.09
C GLY A 69 17.62 7.01 2.97
N ALA A 70 18.63 6.29 2.50
CA ALA A 70 19.47 6.73 1.37
C ALA A 70 19.87 5.59 0.42
N ARG A 71 19.34 4.39 0.67
CA ARG A 71 19.70 3.19 -0.08
C ARG A 71 19.12 3.24 -1.50
N SER A 72 17.92 3.78 -1.67
CA SER A 72 17.23 3.87 -2.96
C SER A 72 17.55 5.15 -3.75
N GLY A 73 18.24 6.12 -3.15
CA GLY A 73 18.74 7.31 -3.86
C GLY A 73 19.18 8.45 -2.94
N PRO A 74 20.11 9.32 -3.38
CA PRO A 74 20.63 10.43 -2.58
C PRO A 74 19.60 11.56 -2.33
N TRP A 75 18.51 11.60 -3.09
CA TRP A 75 17.41 12.56 -2.92
C TRP A 75 16.40 12.13 -1.85
N ILE A 76 16.59 10.96 -1.24
CA ILE A 76 15.75 10.46 -0.17
C ILE A 76 16.32 10.95 1.17
N GLU A 77 15.46 11.48 2.03
CA GLU A 77 15.85 11.95 3.35
C GLU A 77 16.13 10.79 4.30
N ARG A 78 17.00 11.00 5.29
CA ARG A 78 17.23 9.99 6.34
C ARG A 78 15.95 9.72 7.13
N HIS A 79 15.60 8.45 7.25
CA HIS A 79 14.46 7.98 8.02
C HIS A 79 14.69 6.53 8.48
N GLU A 80 13.76 6.05 9.29
CA GLU A 80 13.67 4.66 9.74
C GLU A 80 12.33 4.07 9.29
N PRO A 81 12.28 2.78 8.96
CA PRO A 81 11.04 2.12 8.58
C PRO A 81 10.03 2.12 9.74
N VAL A 82 8.76 2.32 9.42
CA VAL A 82 7.66 2.28 10.40
C VAL A 82 6.56 1.34 9.95
N ALA A 83 5.97 0.60 10.90
CA ALA A 83 4.79 -0.21 10.62
C ALA A 83 3.53 0.67 10.65
N VAL A 84 2.81 0.70 9.53
CA VAL A 84 1.55 1.42 9.36
C VAL A 84 0.42 0.39 9.30
N ARG A 85 -0.57 0.51 10.19
CA ARG A 85 -1.78 -0.33 10.11
C ARG A 85 -2.52 -0.04 8.81
N ALA A 86 -2.90 -1.09 8.12
CA ALA A 86 -3.73 -1.02 6.93
C ALA A 86 -4.86 -2.07 7.02
N THR A 87 -5.93 -1.82 6.30
CA THR A 87 -7.06 -2.75 6.18
C THR A 87 -7.18 -3.18 4.74
N VAL A 88 -7.24 -4.49 4.50
CA VAL A 88 -7.44 -5.05 3.17
C VAL A 88 -8.80 -4.61 2.64
N GLN A 89 -8.84 -4.20 1.38
CA GLN A 89 -10.03 -3.68 0.70
C GLN A 89 -10.14 -4.28 -0.71
N PRO A 90 -11.34 -4.23 -1.33
CA PRO A 90 -11.52 -4.69 -2.70
C PRO A 90 -10.64 -3.92 -3.69
N ALA A 91 -10.18 -4.60 -4.73
CA ALA A 91 -9.54 -3.98 -5.89
C ALA A 91 -10.43 -4.22 -7.14
N PRO A 92 -11.08 -3.19 -7.71
CA PRO A 92 -10.97 -1.76 -7.41
C PRO A 92 -11.61 -1.30 -6.09
N ILE A 93 -11.05 -0.24 -5.50
CA ILE A 93 -11.51 0.35 -4.22
C ILE A 93 -12.88 1.03 -4.31
N SER A 94 -13.18 1.66 -5.45
CA SER A 94 -14.44 2.38 -5.67
C SER A 94 -15.59 1.41 -5.97
N GLN A 95 -16.71 1.56 -5.28
CA GLN A 95 -17.93 0.80 -5.55
C GLN A 95 -18.44 1.04 -6.98
N ALA A 96 -18.48 2.30 -7.43
CA ALA A 96 -18.92 2.64 -8.79
C ALA A 96 -18.07 1.93 -9.87
N ALA A 97 -16.76 1.80 -9.64
CA ALA A 97 -15.87 1.07 -10.54
C ALA A 97 -16.16 -0.45 -10.55
N ARG A 98 -16.45 -1.03 -9.37
CA ARG A 98 -16.87 -2.44 -9.27
C ARG A 98 -18.20 -2.67 -10.00
N ASP A 99 -19.20 -1.84 -9.75
CA ASP A 99 -20.53 -1.94 -10.38
C ASP A 99 -20.47 -1.81 -11.90
N TYR A 100 -19.63 -0.89 -12.40
CA TYR A 100 -19.35 -0.77 -13.83
C TYR A 100 -18.76 -2.06 -14.41
N ARG A 101 -17.77 -2.67 -13.73
CA ARG A 101 -17.12 -3.91 -14.19
C ARG A 101 -18.08 -5.10 -14.16
N PHE A 102 -18.97 -5.19 -13.18
CA PHE A 102 -20.02 -6.22 -13.14
C PHE A 102 -20.98 -6.10 -14.32
N ARG A 103 -21.42 -4.88 -14.66
CA ARG A 103 -22.30 -4.65 -15.81
C ARG A 103 -21.67 -5.04 -17.15
N LEU A 104 -20.36 -4.88 -17.31
CA LEU A 104 -19.66 -5.29 -18.53
C LEU A 104 -19.54 -6.81 -18.68
N ARG A 105 -19.41 -7.56 -17.58
CA ARG A 105 -19.26 -9.04 -17.63
C ARG A 105 -20.57 -9.80 -17.84
N GLY A 106 -21.71 -9.15 -17.65
CA GLY A 106 -23.04 -9.70 -17.94
C GLY A 106 -23.49 -9.53 -19.39
N ARG A 107 -22.65 -8.96 -20.26
CA ARG A 107 -22.77 -8.94 -21.71
C ARG A 107 -21.81 -9.95 -22.32
#